data_AF-F3FVM0-F1
#
_entry.id   AF-F3FVM0-F1
#
_cell.length_a   1.000
_cell.length_b   1.000
_cell.length_c   1.000
_cell.angle_alpha   90.00
_cell.angle_beta   90.00
_cell.angle_gamma   90.00
#
_symmetry.space_group_name_H-M   'P 1'
#
loop_
_entity.id
_entity.type
_entity.pdbx_description
1 polymer ?
#
loop_
_entity_poly.entity_id
_entity_poly.type
_entity_poly.pdbx_seq_one_letter_code
_entity_poly.pdbx_strand_id
1 'polypeptide(L)'
;KAIVLAGCGFVVGSITLLNYQGLSSLLRNHHELRLMVVPSNYIGASISYLREKVVSAQKPFSTIAEDAKLNSTWAQHPRKSLTVLVIGESARADNFGILGYSRDTTPELRSQSGVIAFSDVQS
;
A
#
# COMPACT_ATOMS: atom_id res chain seq x y z
N LYS A 1 -9.10 -42.83 -9.06
CA LYS A 1 -8.70 -41.49 -8.55
C LYS A 1 -7.68 -40.81 -9.48
N ALA A 2 -6.52 -41.42 -9.75
CA ALA A 2 -5.52 -40.85 -10.66
C ALA A 2 -6.01 -40.61 -12.11
N ILE A 3 -6.74 -41.57 -12.69
CA ILE A 3 -7.30 -41.44 -14.05
C ILE A 3 -8.31 -40.28 -14.14
N VAL A 4 -9.11 -40.09 -13.10
CA VAL A 4 -10.11 -39.00 -13.03
C VAL A 4 -9.42 -37.64 -12.93
N LEU A 5 -8.37 -37.52 -12.10
CA LEU A 5 -7.58 -36.30 -11.98
C LEU A 5 -6.86 -35.95 -13.30
N ALA A 6 -6.29 -36.95 -13.97
CA ALA A 6 -5.65 -36.78 -15.27
C ALA A 6 -6.68 -36.33 -16.34
N GLY A 7 -7.87 -36.94 -16.35
CA GLY A 7 -8.97 -36.55 -17.23
C GLY A 7 -9.41 -35.09 -17.00
N CYS A 8 -9.64 -34.69 -15.75
CA CYS A 8 -9.99 -33.31 -15.42
C CYS A 8 -8.89 -32.31 -15.83
N GLY A 9 -7.62 -32.63 -15.56
CA GLY A 9 -6.48 -31.80 -15.95
C GLY A 9 -6.39 -31.62 -17.47
N PHE A 10 -6.62 -32.70 -18.23
CA PHE A 10 -6.63 -32.65 -19.69
C PHE A 10 -7.76 -31.78 -20.24
N VAL A 11 -8.97 -31.88 -19.69
CA VAL A 11 -10.12 -31.05 -20.08
C VAL A 11 -9.87 -29.57 -19.78
N VAL A 12 -9.43 -29.24 -18.56
CA VAL A 12 -9.12 -27.86 -18.16
C VAL A 12 -7.99 -27.28 -19.00
N GLY A 13 -6.92 -28.05 -19.24
CA GLY A 13 -5.81 -27.65 -20.09
C GLY A 13 -6.25 -27.38 -21.53
N SER A 14 -7.08 -28.25 -22.10
CA SER A 14 -7.62 -28.08 -23.45
C SER A 14 -8.48 -26.82 -23.57
N ILE A 15 -9.40 -26.58 -22.62
CA ILE A 15 -10.23 -25.37 -22.59
C ILE A 15 -9.38 -24.11 -22.47
N THR A 16 -8.34 -24.16 -21.64
CA THR A 16 -7.40 -23.04 -21.42
C THR A 16 -6.59 -22.72 -22.67
N LEU A 17 -6.11 -23.74 -23.39
CA LEU A 17 -5.36 -23.56 -24.64
C LEU A 17 -6.23 -23.01 -25.76
N LEU A 18 -7.46 -23.50 -25.90
CA LEU A 18 -8.42 -23.01 -26.91
C LEU A 18 -8.84 -21.55 -26.64
N ASN A 19 -8.91 -21.14 -25.36
CA ASN A 19 -9.28 -19.78 -24.95
C ASN A 19 -8.08 -18.95 -24.49
N TYR A 20 -6.86 -19.31 -24.89
CA TYR A 20 -5.63 -18.74 -24.35
C TYR A 20 -5.56 -17.22 -24.53
N GLN A 21 -5.97 -16.69 -25.69
CA GLN A 21 -5.94 -15.25 -25.96
C GLN A 21 -6.89 -14.46 -25.05
N GLY A 22 -8.10 -14.98 -24.81
CA GLY A 22 -9.09 -14.37 -23.93
C GLY A 22 -8.66 -14.42 -22.47
N LEU A 23 -8.20 -15.59 -22.00
CA LEU A 23 -7.70 -15.75 -20.63
C LEU A 23 -6.44 -14.93 -20.38
N SER A 24 -5.50 -14.89 -21.34
CA SER A 24 -4.26 -14.11 -21.21
C SER A 24 -4.54 -12.62 -21.11
N SER A 25 -5.44 -12.08 -21.95
CA SER A 25 -5.83 -10.67 -21.87
C SER A 25 -6.56 -10.35 -20.56
N LEU A 26 -7.46 -11.23 -20.12
CA LEU A 26 -8.21 -11.04 -18.88
C LEU A 26 -7.28 -11.07 -17.66
N LEU A 27 -6.37 -12.04 -17.56
CA LEU A 27 -5.42 -12.15 -16.44
C LEU A 27 -4.34 -11.04 -16.46
N ARG A 28 -3.99 -10.51 -17.64
CA ARG A 28 -3.04 -9.39 -17.76
C ARG A 28 -3.68 -8.06 -17.37
N ASN A 29 -4.94 -7.86 -17.76
CA ASN A 29 -5.66 -6.61 -17.48
C ASN A 29 -6.29 -6.60 -16.07
N HIS A 30 -6.56 -7.77 -15.50
CA HIS A 30 -7.18 -7.95 -14.19
C HIS A 30 -6.33 -8.84 -13.28
N HIS A 31 -5.13 -8.38 -12.94
CA HIS A 31 -4.19 -9.14 -12.12
C HIS A 31 -4.73 -9.38 -10.69
N GLU A 32 -5.65 -8.53 -10.24
CA GLU A 32 -6.40 -8.64 -8.99
C GLU A 32 -7.25 -9.91 -8.89
N LEU A 33 -7.71 -10.48 -10.02
CA LEU A 33 -8.52 -11.70 -10.01
C LEU A 33 -7.76 -12.88 -9.40
N ARG A 34 -6.44 -12.95 -9.62
CA ARG A 34 -5.60 -14.01 -9.03
C ARG A 34 -5.60 -13.96 -7.49
N LEU A 35 -5.78 -12.78 -6.91
CA LEU A 35 -5.83 -12.58 -5.46
C LEU A 35 -7.19 -12.94 -4.85
N MET A 36 -8.24 -13.05 -5.68
CA MET A 36 -9.58 -13.44 -5.24
C MET A 36 -9.85 -14.95 -5.33
N VAL A 37 -9.04 -15.70 -6.09
CA VAL A 37 -9.20 -17.15 -6.23
C VAL A 37 -8.71 -17.89 -4.98
N VAL A 38 -9.66 -18.45 -4.23
CA VAL A 38 -9.42 -19.36 -3.10
C VAL A 38 -9.27 -20.78 -3.63
N PRO A 39 -8.30 -21.59 -3.15
CA PRO A 39 -7.37 -21.31 -2.04
C PRO A 39 -6.03 -20.69 -2.45
N SER A 40 -5.81 -20.42 -3.74
CA SER A 40 -4.51 -19.98 -4.25
C SER A 40 -4.02 -18.67 -3.65
N ASN A 41 -4.94 -17.79 -3.23
CA ASN A 41 -4.63 -16.49 -2.65
C ASN A 41 -3.81 -16.60 -1.35
N TYR A 42 -4.31 -17.29 -0.33
CA TYR A 42 -3.65 -17.37 0.97
C TYR A 42 -2.43 -18.30 0.94
N ILE A 43 -2.43 -19.31 0.07
CA ILE A 43 -1.24 -20.18 -0.14
C ILE A 43 -0.11 -19.35 -0.75
N GLY A 44 -0.40 -18.59 -1.82
CA GLY A 44 0.57 -17.72 -2.47
C GLY A 44 1.08 -16.63 -1.53
N ALA A 45 0.19 -15.97 -0.79
CA ALA A 45 0.54 -14.95 0.19
C ALA A 45 1.43 -15.51 1.31
N SER A 46 1.10 -16.70 1.84
CA SER A 46 1.91 -17.37 2.87
C SER A 46 3.32 -17.68 2.39
N ILE A 47 3.47 -18.22 1.16
CA ILE A 47 4.78 -18.52 0.58
C ILE A 47 5.59 -17.23 0.37
N SER A 48 4.95 -16.18 -0.15
CA SER A 48 5.59 -14.89 -0.37
C SER A 48 6.08 -14.28 0.95
N TYR A 49 5.23 -14.30 1.97
CA TYR A 49 5.56 -13.80 3.30
C TYR A 49 6.73 -14.56 3.94
N LEU A 50 6.74 -15.89 3.85
CA LEU A 50 7.85 -16.70 4.35
C LEU A 50 9.16 -16.39 3.62
N ARG A 51 9.10 -16.23 2.28
CA ARG A 51 10.27 -15.85 1.49
C ARG A 51 10.78 -14.47 1.89
N GLU A 52 9.90 -13.49 2.04
CA GLU A 52 10.26 -12.15 2.46
C GLU A 52 10.89 -12.14 3.86
N LYS A 53 10.34 -12.91 4.80
CA LYS A 53 10.89 -13.03 6.15
C LYS A 53 12.31 -13.60 6.14
N VAL A 54 12.59 -14.60 5.29
CA VAL A 54 13.94 -15.17 5.13
C VAL A 54 14.89 -14.13 4.51
N VAL A 55 14.47 -13.45 3.45
CA VAL A 55 15.30 -12.43 2.77
C VAL A 55 15.58 -11.24 3.69
N SER A 56 14.57 -10.73 4.39
CA SER A 56 14.71 -9.59 5.30
C SER A 56 15.57 -9.94 6.52
N ALA A 57 15.53 -11.18 7.01
CA ALA A 57 16.42 -11.62 8.11
C ALA A 57 17.90 -11.64 7.72
N GLN A 58 18.22 -11.74 6.42
CA GLN A 58 19.60 -11.75 5.91
C GLN A 58 20.12 -10.34 5.58
N LYS A 59 19.27 -9.30 5.63
CA LYS A 59 19.71 -7.94 5.32
C LYS A 59 20.42 -7.33 6.54
N PRO A 60 21.68 -6.90 6.42
CA PRO A 60 22.34 -6.18 7.50
C PRO A 60 21.64 -4.84 7.75
N PHE A 61 21.74 -4.36 8.99
CA PHE A 61 21.28 -3.01 9.33
C PHE A 61 22.10 -1.97 8.55
N SER A 62 21.43 -1.09 7.81
CA SER A 62 22.05 0.02 7.11
C SER A 62 21.76 1.31 7.86
N THR A 63 22.81 1.99 8.30
CA THR A 63 22.73 3.35 8.79
C THR A 63 22.48 4.30 7.62
N ILE A 64 21.71 5.36 7.87
CA ILE A 64 21.46 6.44 6.91
C ILE A 64 21.69 7.77 7.62
N ALA A 65 22.11 8.80 6.87
CA ALA A 65 22.32 10.15 7.36
C ALA A 65 23.32 10.27 8.55
N GLU A 66 24.45 9.57 8.48
CA GLU A 66 25.50 9.60 9.52
C GLU A 66 26.19 10.97 9.66
N ASP A 67 26.12 11.80 8.62
CA ASP A 67 26.67 13.15 8.57
C ASP A 67 25.64 14.23 8.97
N ALA A 68 24.40 13.84 9.32
CA ALA A 68 23.36 14.77 9.71
C ALA A 68 23.76 15.55 10.97
N LYS A 69 23.94 16.86 10.81
CA LYS A 69 24.26 17.80 11.89
C LYS A 69 23.30 18.97 11.84
N LEU A 70 22.96 19.50 13.01
CA LEU A 70 22.22 20.75 13.09
C LEU A 70 23.07 21.87 12.48
N ASN A 71 22.45 22.68 11.63
CA ASN A 71 23.10 23.83 11.01
C ASN A 71 23.51 24.85 12.10
N SER A 72 24.63 25.55 11.91
CA SER A 72 25.12 26.59 12.82
C SER A 72 24.10 27.71 13.07
N THR A 73 23.25 27.99 12.08
CA THR A 73 22.12 28.93 12.21
C THR A 73 21.07 28.46 13.22
N TRP A 74 20.91 27.14 13.41
CA TRP A 74 20.01 26.56 14.41
C TRP A 74 20.60 26.64 15.81
N ALA A 75 21.93 26.50 15.95
CA ALA A 75 22.62 26.64 17.23
C ALA A 75 22.48 28.06 17.84
N GLN A 76 22.24 29.05 17.00
CA GLN A 76 21.98 30.44 17.40
C GLN A 76 20.50 30.75 17.58
N HIS A 77 19.59 29.78 17.40
CA HIS A 77 18.16 30.02 17.48
C HIS A 77 17.73 30.17 18.95
N PRO A 78 17.19 31.34 19.36
CA PRO A 78 16.98 31.65 20.78
C PRO A 78 15.72 30.98 21.38
N ARG A 79 14.84 30.40 20.54
CA ARG A 79 13.60 29.76 20.99
C ARG A 79 13.65 28.25 20.79
N LYS A 80 12.98 27.50 21.66
CA LYS A 80 12.80 26.05 21.49
C LYS A 80 11.77 25.77 20.40
N SER A 81 12.06 24.81 19.53
CA SER A 81 11.14 24.34 18.47
C SER A 81 10.52 23.01 18.89
N LEU A 82 9.19 22.93 18.87
CA LEU A 82 8.42 21.72 19.13
C LEU A 82 7.64 21.35 17.87
N THR A 83 7.89 20.14 17.35
CA THR A 83 7.15 19.58 16.21
C THR A 83 6.32 18.41 16.69
N VAL A 84 5.02 18.43 16.39
CA VAL A 84 4.10 17.32 16.66
C VAL A 84 3.69 16.73 15.31
N LEU A 85 4.00 15.45 15.09
CA LEU A 85 3.57 14.70 13.93
C LEU A 85 2.37 13.83 14.30
N VAL A 86 1.23 14.07 13.67
CA VAL A 86 0.03 13.24 13.83
C VAL A 86 -0.09 12.36 12.60
N ILE A 87 -0.03 11.04 12.80
CA ILE A 87 -0.19 10.05 11.72
C ILE A 87 -1.64 9.59 11.72
N GLY A 88 -2.38 9.93 10.68
CA GLY A 88 -3.76 9.46 10.48
C GLY A 88 -3.81 7.99 10.06
N GLU A 89 -4.94 7.34 10.31
CA GLU A 89 -5.15 5.93 9.96
C GLU A 89 -5.89 5.77 8.61
N SER A 90 -7.17 6.12 8.57
CA SER A 90 -8.05 5.88 7.40
C SER A 90 -8.80 7.14 6.93
N ALA A 91 -8.39 8.31 7.41
CA ALA A 91 -9.02 9.57 7.02
C ALA A 91 -8.69 9.90 5.56
N ARG A 92 -9.71 10.12 4.73
CA ARG A 92 -9.57 10.39 3.29
C ARG A 92 -9.84 11.86 2.99
N ALA A 93 -9.01 12.47 2.16
CA ALA A 93 -9.09 13.88 1.78
C ALA A 93 -10.48 14.32 1.32
N ASP A 94 -11.16 13.49 0.51
CA ASP A 94 -12.51 13.77 -0.03
C ASP A 94 -13.58 14.03 1.06
N ASN A 95 -13.34 13.59 2.29
CA ASN A 95 -14.27 13.72 3.41
C ASN A 95 -13.88 14.83 4.41
N PHE A 96 -12.88 15.65 4.10
CA PHE A 96 -12.46 16.76 4.97
C PHE A 96 -13.19 18.06 4.60
N GLY A 97 -13.91 18.63 5.57
CA GLY A 97 -14.62 19.91 5.40
C GLY A 97 -13.69 21.05 4.99
N ILE A 98 -12.48 21.11 5.57
CA ILE A 98 -11.47 22.13 5.23
C ILE A 98 -10.94 22.00 3.79
N LEU A 99 -11.14 20.83 3.14
CA LEU A 99 -10.76 20.58 1.75
C LEU A 99 -11.92 20.77 0.76
N GLY A 100 -13.08 21.24 1.22
CA GLY A 100 -14.25 21.51 0.36
C GLY A 100 -15.34 20.44 0.41
N TYR A 101 -15.27 19.48 1.34
CA TYR A 101 -16.36 18.53 1.55
C TYR A 101 -17.64 19.25 2.00
N SER A 102 -18.78 18.78 1.47
CA SER A 102 -20.10 19.42 1.68
C SER A 102 -20.56 19.45 3.15
N ARG A 103 -20.13 18.49 3.97
CA ARG A 103 -20.38 18.48 5.41
C ARG A 103 -19.18 19.08 6.15
N ASP A 104 -19.44 19.87 7.19
CA ASP A 104 -18.39 20.39 8.04
C ASP A 104 -17.88 19.31 9.02
N THR A 105 -16.93 18.50 8.54
CA THR A 105 -16.28 17.44 9.33
C THR A 105 -15.07 17.93 10.11
N THR A 106 -14.64 19.20 9.91
CA THR A 106 -13.45 19.77 10.54
C THR A 106 -13.70 21.20 11.05
N PRO A 107 -14.73 21.42 11.89
CA PRO A 107 -15.09 22.77 12.35
C PRO A 107 -13.97 23.42 13.17
N GLU A 108 -13.34 22.65 14.07
CA GLU A 108 -12.24 23.12 14.92
C GLU A 108 -11.01 23.53 14.10
N LEU A 109 -10.68 22.79 13.03
CA LEU A 109 -9.52 23.15 12.19
C LEU A 109 -9.80 24.40 11.36
N ARG A 110 -11.06 24.63 10.96
CA ARG A 110 -11.47 25.81 10.21
C ARG A 110 -11.46 27.08 11.08
N SER A 111 -11.70 26.96 12.39
CA SER A 111 -11.65 28.10 13.31
C SER A 111 -10.23 28.49 13.73
N GLN A 112 -9.23 27.63 13.51
CA GLN A 112 -7.83 27.96 13.81
C GLN A 112 -7.21 28.84 12.72
N SER A 113 -6.53 29.90 13.14
CA SER A 113 -5.79 30.76 12.22
C SER A 113 -4.45 30.13 11.83
N GLY A 114 -4.05 30.32 10.57
CA GLY A 114 -2.76 29.84 10.06
C GLY A 114 -2.70 28.35 9.71
N VAL A 115 -3.83 27.64 9.69
CA VAL A 115 -3.90 26.26 9.19
C VAL A 115 -3.70 26.26 7.67
N ILE A 116 -2.74 25.46 7.21
CA ILE A 116 -2.50 25.21 5.79
C ILE A 116 -3.05 23.84 5.45
N ALA A 117 -4.02 23.79 4.55
CA ALA A 117 -4.63 22.57 4.07
C ALA A 117 -4.08 22.21 2.69
N PHE A 118 -3.61 20.98 2.53
CA PHE A 118 -3.11 20.44 1.27
C PHE A 118 -4.20 19.57 0.64
N SER A 119 -4.74 19.98 -0.51
CA SER A 119 -5.86 19.30 -1.16
C SER A 119 -5.46 18.14 -2.08
N ASP A 120 -4.20 18.09 -2.51
CA ASP A 120 -3.70 17.07 -3.43
C ASP A 120 -2.53 16.30 -2.80
N VAL A 121 -2.88 15.23 -2.09
CA VAL A 121 -1.93 14.32 -1.41
C VAL A 121 -2.41 12.88 -1.61
N GLN A 122 -1.50 11.96 -1.93
CA GLN A 122 -1.79 10.56 -2.23
C GLN A 122 -0.89 9.64 -1.39
N SER A 123 -1.38 8.44 -1.06
CA SER A 123 -0.68 7.40 -0.26
C SER A 123 -0.37 6.16 -1.08
#